data_AF-A0A9P8F497-F1
#
_entry.id   AF-A0A9P8F497-F1
#
_cell.length_a   1.000
_cell.length_b   1.000
_cell.length_c   1.000
_cell.angle_alpha   90.00
_cell.angle_beta   90.00
_cell.angle_gamma   90.00
#
_symmetry.space_group_name_H-M   'P 1'
#
loop_
_entity.id
_entity.type
_entity.pdbx_description
1 polymer ?
#
loop_
_entity_poly.entity_id
_entity_poly.type
_entity_poly.pdbx_seq_one_letter_code
_entity_poly.pdbx_strand_id
1 'polypeptide(L)'
;MDSAPLDNATATVYMKHHRHGHWVAEHKAQRLLSIVHFAYPIVLLVFFLTTFTIRSILTARSDGPDDSKSEPQLGPGGKPLPKKKVPVDNTKNTVLDFSRPRKLLFEWLSLAATLTLAGNAVTVVVHALYARNEEWWCGQATVVYIVGAFMVYTLMLISIFDTQPSPTWAHASSWALAAAMEVLLLASSFALYTHAHHEPKVGDPSGGHLEREMTEWEITEVTLDLVRIILLLALVAFYILFVTLHARSQRKQSDNQASTSETTGLLAEDRAEAGAVNGSANGVNGYGATQPNGHNKPKKAADAPAGWEKPTTTPSRSWWEYIRGYSLFFPYLWPSKDRRLQIAVVICFAIMLVQRGIQFLVPVQAGKITDDLADENKTGMPWKAICLYIFYRLLQGNNGLLGATRSIIWIPVSQYSFRELSVASFEHVHSLSLDFHLGKKTGEVLSALGKGNAINNFLESVTFQVIPMLVDLFVAIGYFMIKFDVYYALIVAVVTFWYIYLTIRMAQWRAEIRRQMVNSDREVDAVKNDSMVSYETVKYFN
;
A
#
# COMPACT_ATOMS: atom_id res chain seq x y z
N MET A 1 74.61 -34.85 -22.23
CA MET A 1 75.55 -33.89 -21.61
C MET A 1 75.01 -32.52 -21.99
N ASP A 2 74.29 -31.78 -21.15
CA ASP A 2 74.27 -31.77 -19.69
C ASP A 2 72.87 -31.44 -19.15
N SER A 3 72.48 -32.20 -18.13
CA SER A 3 71.35 -31.97 -17.26
C SER A 3 71.77 -31.01 -16.13
N ALA A 4 71.22 -29.80 -16.09
CA ALA A 4 71.31 -28.91 -14.94
C ALA A 4 70.17 -29.21 -13.94
N PRO A 5 70.43 -29.23 -12.63
CA PRO A 5 69.45 -29.65 -11.62
C PRO A 5 68.47 -28.51 -11.30
N LEU A 6 67.18 -28.85 -11.20
CA LEU A 6 66.16 -27.97 -10.64
C LEU A 6 66.43 -27.76 -9.14
N ASP A 7 66.55 -26.49 -8.75
CA ASP A 7 66.70 -26.05 -7.37
C ASP A 7 65.51 -26.50 -6.49
N ASN A 8 65.79 -27.38 -5.54
CA ASN A 8 64.90 -27.76 -4.44
C ASN A 8 64.62 -26.61 -3.43
N ALA A 9 65.00 -25.36 -3.74
CA ALA A 9 64.80 -24.20 -2.88
C ALA A 9 63.47 -23.46 -3.15
N THR A 10 62.93 -23.53 -4.37
CA THR A 10 61.66 -22.88 -4.73
C THR A 10 60.44 -23.69 -4.32
N ALA A 11 60.56 -25.02 -4.19
CA ALA A 11 59.48 -25.88 -3.69
C ALA A 11 59.18 -25.65 -2.20
N THR A 12 60.18 -25.25 -1.41
CA THR A 12 60.05 -25.01 0.03
C THR A 12 59.34 -23.69 0.35
N VAL A 13 59.37 -22.73 -0.57
CA VAL A 13 58.62 -21.45 -0.45
C VAL A 13 57.14 -21.66 -0.81
N TYR A 14 56.85 -22.49 -1.82
CA TYR A 14 55.47 -22.84 -2.18
C TYR A 14 54.78 -23.76 -1.15
N MET A 15 55.52 -24.64 -0.46
CA MET A 15 54.94 -25.49 0.60
C MET A 15 54.81 -24.82 1.98
N LYS A 16 55.37 -23.62 2.19
CA LYS A 16 55.22 -22.91 3.48
C LYS A 16 53.93 -22.11 3.60
N HIS A 17 53.27 -21.79 2.49
CA HIS A 17 51.97 -21.09 2.48
C HIS A 17 50.75 -21.98 2.81
N HIS A 18 50.90 -23.31 2.80
CA HIS A 18 49.78 -24.23 3.06
C HIS A 18 49.65 -24.71 4.52
N ARG A 19 50.40 -24.13 5.48
CA ARG A 19 50.35 -24.54 6.90
C ARG A 19 49.63 -23.57 7.86
N HIS A 20 48.85 -22.62 7.34
CA HIS A 20 48.01 -21.72 8.16
C HIS A 20 46.55 -21.67 7.69
N GLY A 21 45.96 -22.82 7.35
CA GLY A 21 44.58 -22.92 6.87
C GLY A 21 43.48 -22.94 7.95
N HIS A 22 43.79 -22.71 9.23
CA HIS A 22 42.81 -22.79 10.33
C HIS A 22 42.38 -21.43 10.91
N TRP A 23 42.95 -20.32 10.44
CA TRP A 23 42.78 -19.00 11.07
C TRP A 23 41.97 -18.00 10.24
N VAL A 24 41.72 -18.29 8.96
CA VAL A 24 40.89 -17.44 8.10
C VAL A 24 39.43 -17.80 8.34
N ALA A 25 38.58 -16.79 8.57
CA ALA A 25 37.16 -16.99 8.81
C ALA A 25 36.56 -18.02 7.85
N GLU A 26 35.83 -18.99 8.42
CA GLU A 26 35.34 -20.15 7.69
C GLU A 26 34.48 -19.67 6.51
N HIS A 27 34.77 -20.08 5.27
CA HIS A 27 34.01 -19.70 4.06
C HIS A 27 32.49 -19.87 4.20
N LYS A 28 32.04 -20.69 5.15
CA LYS A 28 30.63 -20.87 5.54
C LYS A 28 30.03 -19.62 6.17
N ALA A 29 30.75 -18.91 7.05
CA ALA A 29 30.27 -17.68 7.70
C ALA A 29 30.08 -16.56 6.67
N GLN A 30 31.04 -16.38 5.77
CA GLN A 30 30.94 -15.39 4.68
C GLN A 30 29.81 -15.71 3.70
N ARG A 31 29.62 -17.00 3.36
CA ARG A 31 28.49 -17.44 2.52
C ARG A 31 27.15 -17.23 3.24
N LEU A 32 27.06 -17.54 4.53
CA LEU A 32 25.87 -17.31 5.34
C LEU A 32 25.52 -15.82 5.37
N LEU A 33 26.49 -14.95 5.68
CA LEU A 33 26.29 -13.49 5.71
C LEU A 33 25.76 -12.96 4.38
N SER A 34 26.35 -13.39 3.26
CA SER A 34 25.90 -13.01 1.92
C SER A 34 24.45 -13.45 1.64
N ILE A 35 24.09 -14.70 1.98
CA ILE A 35 22.73 -15.21 1.82
C ILE A 35 21.74 -14.40 2.68
N VAL A 36 22.08 -14.12 3.94
CA VAL A 36 21.20 -13.36 4.85
C VAL A 36 21.02 -11.93 4.33
N HIS A 37 22.07 -11.26 3.87
CA HIS A 37 21.98 -9.92 3.29
C HIS A 37 21.05 -9.85 2.06
N PHE A 38 21.10 -10.82 1.14
CA PHE A 38 20.16 -10.86 0.01
C PHE A 38 18.73 -11.22 0.44
N ALA A 39 18.59 -12.17 1.37
CA ALA A 39 17.28 -12.65 1.81
C ALA A 39 16.54 -11.62 2.67
N TYR A 40 17.25 -10.84 3.49
CA TYR A 40 16.68 -9.93 4.48
C TYR A 40 15.59 -9.00 3.91
N PRO A 41 15.85 -8.14 2.91
CA PRO A 41 14.84 -7.19 2.43
C PRO A 41 13.67 -7.90 1.75
N ILE A 42 13.91 -9.02 1.07
CA ILE A 42 12.87 -9.78 0.36
C ILE A 42 11.93 -10.46 1.35
N VAL A 43 12.50 -11.18 2.33
CA VAL A 43 11.73 -11.89 3.36
C VAL A 43 10.91 -10.89 4.18
N LEU A 44 11.52 -9.78 4.60
CA LEU A 44 10.83 -8.76 5.38
C LEU A 44 9.71 -8.09 4.58
N LEU A 45 9.94 -7.76 3.30
CA LEU A 45 8.92 -7.17 2.43
C LEU A 45 7.73 -8.11 2.23
N VAL A 46 7.99 -9.37 1.85
CA VAL A 46 6.93 -10.36 1.62
C VAL A 46 6.15 -10.62 2.90
N PHE A 47 6.82 -10.74 4.04
CA PHE A 47 6.18 -10.93 5.33
C PHE A 47 5.30 -9.72 5.71
N PHE A 48 5.81 -8.51 5.53
CA PHE A 48 5.04 -7.30 5.80
C PHE A 48 3.79 -7.20 4.90
N LEU A 49 3.94 -7.40 3.58
CA LEU A 49 2.81 -7.35 2.64
C LEU A 49 1.77 -8.45 2.93
N THR A 50 2.20 -9.66 3.27
CA THR A 50 1.28 -10.77 3.60
C THR A 50 0.52 -10.51 4.90
N THR A 51 1.20 -10.11 5.98
CA THR A 51 0.54 -9.78 7.25
C THR A 51 -0.39 -8.58 7.11
N PHE A 52 0.01 -7.56 6.34
CA PHE A 52 -0.81 -6.38 6.07
C PHE A 52 -2.05 -6.70 5.23
N THR A 53 -1.92 -7.53 4.21
CA THR A 53 -3.06 -7.97 3.37
C THR A 53 -4.01 -8.88 4.15
N ILE A 54 -3.50 -9.83 4.94
CA ILE A 54 -4.31 -10.66 5.84
C ILE A 54 -5.10 -9.76 6.80
N ARG A 55 -4.47 -8.76 7.41
CA ARG A 55 -5.17 -7.77 8.23
C ARG A 55 -6.26 -7.06 7.44
N SER A 56 -5.94 -6.52 6.26
CA SER A 56 -6.91 -5.79 5.43
C SER A 56 -8.14 -6.64 5.10
N ILE A 57 -7.95 -7.94 4.83
CA ILE A 57 -9.05 -8.89 4.58
C ILE A 57 -9.85 -9.16 5.86
N LEU A 58 -9.19 -9.39 6.99
CA LEU A 58 -9.86 -9.65 8.27
C LEU A 58 -10.71 -8.46 8.73
N THR A 59 -10.18 -7.23 8.61
CA THR A 59 -10.92 -6.02 8.93
C THR A 59 -12.07 -5.76 7.96
N ALA A 60 -11.91 -6.09 6.68
CA ALA A 60 -13.00 -5.98 5.70
C ALA A 60 -14.13 -6.99 5.96
N ARG A 61 -13.81 -8.19 6.47
CA ARG A 61 -14.81 -9.22 6.78
C ARG A 61 -15.63 -8.87 8.02
N SER A 62 -15.08 -8.16 9.00
CA SER A 62 -15.83 -7.72 10.19
C SER A 62 -16.86 -6.63 9.89
N ASP A 63 -16.68 -5.88 8.79
CA ASP A 63 -17.67 -4.88 8.30
C ASP A 63 -18.69 -5.50 7.33
N GLY A 64 -18.75 -6.84 7.25
CA GLY A 64 -19.69 -7.60 6.41
C GLY A 64 -21.17 -7.44 6.83
N PRO A 65 -22.11 -7.75 5.92
CA PRO A 65 -23.48 -7.23 5.89
C PRO A 65 -24.47 -7.94 6.86
N ASP A 66 -24.05 -8.28 8.07
CA ASP A 66 -24.97 -8.94 9.03
C ASP A 66 -26.04 -8.02 9.62
N ASP A 67 -25.96 -6.70 9.38
CA ASP A 67 -27.04 -5.76 9.73
C ASP A 67 -28.20 -5.72 8.70
N SER A 68 -28.10 -6.51 7.62
CA SER A 68 -29.11 -6.50 6.53
C SER A 68 -30.09 -7.68 6.54
N LYS A 69 -29.98 -8.63 7.48
CA LYS A 69 -30.84 -9.83 7.57
C LYS A 69 -31.82 -9.83 8.75
N SER A 70 -32.28 -8.67 9.22
CA SER A 70 -33.46 -8.59 10.08
C SER A 70 -34.71 -8.37 9.23
N GLU A 71 -35.68 -9.29 9.30
CA GLU A 71 -37.00 -9.11 8.71
C GLU A 71 -37.60 -7.76 9.18
N PRO A 72 -38.22 -6.98 8.28
CA PRO A 72 -38.74 -5.67 8.64
C PRO A 72 -39.85 -5.81 9.68
N GLN A 73 -39.63 -5.30 10.89
CA GLN A 73 -40.65 -5.24 11.93
C GLN A 73 -41.77 -4.30 11.46
N LEU A 74 -42.94 -4.88 11.19
CA LEU A 74 -44.11 -4.16 10.68
C LEU A 74 -44.89 -3.57 11.86
N GLY A 75 -45.30 -2.30 11.73
CA GLY A 75 -46.18 -1.64 12.71
C GLY A 75 -47.65 -2.02 12.51
N PRO A 76 -48.54 -1.57 13.42
CA PRO A 76 -49.99 -1.73 13.25
C PRO A 76 -50.40 -1.06 11.93
N GLY A 77 -50.87 -1.85 10.96
CA GLY A 77 -51.18 -1.38 9.60
C GLY A 77 -50.21 -1.84 8.51
N GLY A 78 -49.28 -2.76 8.79
CA GLY A 78 -48.45 -3.41 7.75
C GLY A 78 -47.40 -2.51 7.10
N LYS A 79 -47.15 -1.33 7.69
CA LYS A 79 -46.07 -0.43 7.26
C LYS A 79 -44.79 -0.80 8.02
N PRO A 80 -43.64 -0.92 7.34
CA PRO A 80 -42.37 -1.15 8.02
C PRO A 80 -42.09 0.02 8.95
N LEU A 81 -41.88 -0.27 10.24
CA LEU A 81 -41.52 0.77 11.19
C LEU A 81 -40.16 1.36 10.75
N PRO A 82 -39.99 2.70 10.82
CA PRO A 82 -38.68 3.30 10.60
C PRO A 82 -37.71 2.64 11.57
N LYS A 83 -36.65 2.01 11.02
CA LYS A 83 -35.63 1.36 11.85
C LYS A 83 -35.12 2.39 12.83
N LYS A 84 -35.52 2.28 14.10
CA LYS A 84 -34.82 2.92 15.19
C LYS A 84 -33.44 2.31 15.14
N LYS A 85 -32.50 2.99 14.47
CA LYS A 85 -31.10 2.79 14.81
C LYS A 85 -31.11 3.05 16.31
N VAL A 86 -30.84 2.00 17.11
CA VAL A 86 -30.26 2.20 18.44
C VAL A 86 -29.26 3.32 18.23
N PRO A 87 -29.25 4.41 19.01
CA PRO A 87 -28.25 5.43 18.84
C PRO A 87 -26.92 4.68 18.84
N VAL A 88 -26.39 4.49 17.64
CA VAL A 88 -25.03 4.06 17.45
C VAL A 88 -24.39 5.33 17.88
N ASP A 89 -24.09 5.38 19.16
CA ASP A 89 -23.20 6.34 19.73
C ASP A 89 -22.11 6.48 18.67
N ASN A 90 -21.94 7.69 18.13
CA ASN A 90 -21.05 7.96 16.98
C ASN A 90 -19.57 7.59 17.31
N THR A 91 -19.35 6.95 18.46
CA THR A 91 -18.20 6.24 18.96
C THR A 91 -17.99 4.83 18.35
N LYS A 92 -18.94 4.23 17.63
CA LYS A 92 -18.67 3.01 16.82
C LYS A 92 -18.26 3.36 15.38
N ASN A 93 -17.08 3.98 15.31
CA ASN A 93 -16.03 3.76 14.29
C ASN A 93 -14.77 4.59 14.59
N THR A 94 -14.60 5.11 15.81
CA THR A 94 -13.26 5.31 16.35
C THR A 94 -12.76 3.94 16.81
N VAL A 95 -12.35 3.10 15.86
CA VAL A 95 -11.48 1.95 16.19
C VAL A 95 -10.36 2.54 17.03
N LEU A 96 -10.27 2.15 18.30
CA LEU A 96 -9.39 2.72 19.32
C LEU A 96 -7.98 2.94 18.76
N ASP A 97 -7.71 4.14 18.27
CA ASP A 97 -6.37 4.56 17.90
C ASP A 97 -5.61 4.80 19.19
N PHE A 98 -4.33 4.44 19.21
CA PHE A 98 -3.51 4.72 20.39
C PHE A 98 -3.55 6.23 20.67
N SER A 99 -3.46 6.63 21.95
CA SER A 99 -3.41 8.05 22.27
C SER A 99 -2.29 8.74 21.47
N ARG A 100 -2.51 9.99 21.05
CA ARG A 100 -1.53 10.78 20.26
C ARG A 100 -0.07 10.63 20.74
N PRO A 101 0.25 10.73 22.06
CA PRO A 101 1.65 10.56 22.50
C PRO A 101 2.19 9.14 22.31
N ARG A 102 1.35 8.11 22.46
CA ARG A 102 1.76 6.71 22.21
C ARG A 102 2.01 6.48 20.72
N LYS A 103 1.17 7.03 19.86
CA LYS A 103 1.35 6.97 18.40
C LYS A 103 2.65 7.66 17.97
N LEU A 104 2.89 8.88 18.45
CA LEU A 104 4.14 9.61 18.21
C LEU A 104 5.37 8.80 18.67
N LEU A 105 5.30 8.12 19.82
CA LEU A 105 6.40 7.28 20.30
C LEU A 105 6.75 6.16 19.29
N PHE A 106 5.76 5.48 18.71
CA PHE A 106 6.01 4.47 17.68
C PHE A 106 6.55 5.07 16.37
N GLU A 107 6.04 6.23 15.97
CA GLU A 107 6.51 6.95 14.78
C GLU A 107 7.99 7.35 14.94
N TRP A 108 8.36 7.95 16.07
CA TRP A 108 9.74 8.37 16.36
C TRP A 108 10.70 7.18 16.51
N LEU A 109 10.29 6.10 17.17
CA LEU A 109 11.12 4.89 17.28
C LEU A 109 11.31 4.20 15.94
N SER A 110 10.26 4.11 15.11
CA SER A 110 10.36 3.55 13.75
C SER A 110 11.20 4.44 12.83
N LEU A 111 11.10 5.76 12.98
CA LEU A 111 11.95 6.72 12.26
C LEU A 111 13.43 6.57 12.70
N ALA A 112 13.69 6.47 14.00
CA ALA A 112 15.04 6.25 14.52
C ALA A 112 15.64 4.95 14.00
N ALA A 113 14.87 3.84 13.97
CA ALA A 113 15.32 2.57 13.40
C ALA A 113 15.65 2.71 11.90
N THR A 114 14.83 3.44 11.14
CA THR A 114 15.11 3.72 9.72
C THR A 114 16.36 4.59 9.53
N LEU A 115 16.58 5.56 10.43
CA LEU A 115 17.77 6.42 10.42
C LEU A 115 19.06 5.64 10.66
N THR A 116 19.03 4.54 11.44
CA THR A 116 20.22 3.68 11.62
C THR A 116 20.67 3.02 10.30
N LEU A 117 19.74 2.66 9.41
CA LEU A 117 20.06 2.15 8.07
C LEU A 117 20.67 3.23 7.17
N ALA A 118 20.16 4.47 7.27
CA ALA A 118 20.78 5.61 6.61
C ALA A 118 22.19 5.89 7.16
N GLY A 119 22.40 5.69 8.47
CA GLY A 119 23.70 5.70 9.11
C GLY A 119 24.66 4.70 8.48
N ASN A 120 24.28 3.42 8.38
CA ASN A 120 25.09 2.38 7.72
C ASN A 120 25.42 2.77 6.26
N ALA A 121 24.44 3.30 5.52
CA ALA A 121 24.67 3.76 4.15
C ALA A 121 25.73 4.87 4.08
N VAL A 122 25.65 5.86 4.97
CA VAL A 122 26.63 6.95 5.05
C VAL A 122 28.01 6.39 5.43
N THR A 123 28.10 5.50 6.41
CA THR A 123 29.37 4.85 6.80
C THR A 123 30.02 4.15 5.61
N VAL A 124 29.27 3.34 4.86
CA VAL A 124 29.79 2.64 3.68
C VAL A 124 30.24 3.60 2.58
N VAL A 125 29.47 4.67 2.32
CA VAL A 125 29.84 5.68 1.32
C VAL A 125 31.10 6.42 1.75
N VAL A 126 31.22 6.80 3.02
CA VAL A 126 32.40 7.50 3.54
C VAL A 126 33.63 6.59 3.52
N HIS A 127 33.50 5.32 3.92
CA HIS A 127 34.58 4.34 3.84
C HIS A 127 35.03 4.15 2.39
N ALA A 128 34.10 3.98 1.44
CA ALA A 128 34.43 3.85 0.03
C ALA A 128 35.13 5.10 -0.55
N LEU A 129 34.80 6.30 -0.05
CA LEU A 129 35.46 7.54 -0.46
C LEU A 129 36.87 7.67 0.16
N TYR A 130 37.04 7.24 1.41
CA TYR A 130 38.32 7.30 2.12
C TYR A 130 39.32 6.28 1.58
N ALA A 131 38.90 5.02 1.45
CA ALA A 131 39.71 3.91 0.95
C ALA A 131 39.66 3.78 -0.60
N ARG A 132 39.37 4.87 -1.31
CA ARG A 132 39.25 4.86 -2.78
C ARG A 132 40.56 4.44 -3.47
N ASN A 133 41.70 4.81 -2.90
CA ASN A 133 43.02 4.47 -3.44
C ASN A 133 43.36 2.98 -3.29
N GLU A 134 42.68 2.29 -2.37
CA GLU A 134 42.90 0.87 -2.06
C GLU A 134 41.89 -0.05 -2.75
N GLU A 135 41.02 0.53 -3.60
CA GLU A 135 39.96 -0.17 -4.33
C GLU A 135 39.04 -0.97 -3.40
N TRP A 136 38.72 -0.42 -2.22
CA TRP A 136 37.83 -1.05 -1.26
C TRP A 136 36.38 -1.13 -1.76
N TRP A 137 35.71 -2.25 -1.48
CA TRP A 137 34.31 -2.46 -1.86
C TRP A 137 33.55 -3.31 -0.84
N CYS A 138 32.52 -2.75 -0.21
CA CYS A 138 31.67 -3.42 0.79
C CYS A 138 30.94 -4.70 0.32
N GLY A 139 30.95 -4.98 -0.98
CA GLY A 139 30.39 -6.19 -1.54
C GLY A 139 28.95 -6.08 -2.03
N GLN A 140 28.69 -6.93 -3.03
CA GLN A 140 27.41 -7.53 -3.37
C GLN A 140 26.20 -7.22 -2.48
N ALA A 141 26.13 -8.09 -1.48
CA ALA A 141 24.97 -8.32 -0.66
C ALA A 141 24.74 -7.16 0.32
N THR A 142 25.80 -6.50 0.79
CA THR A 142 25.73 -5.40 1.75
C THR A 142 24.95 -4.21 1.19
N VAL A 143 25.21 -3.82 -0.06
CA VAL A 143 24.46 -2.73 -0.70
C VAL A 143 23.00 -3.12 -0.93
N VAL A 144 22.72 -4.37 -1.32
CA VAL A 144 21.34 -4.86 -1.48
C VAL A 144 20.59 -4.84 -0.15
N TYR A 145 21.25 -5.25 0.92
CA TYR A 145 20.73 -5.19 2.28
C TYR A 145 20.42 -3.75 2.68
N ILE A 146 21.40 -2.83 2.63
CA ILE A 146 21.22 -1.45 3.09
C ILE A 146 20.10 -0.74 2.32
N VAL A 147 20.14 -0.78 0.98
CA VAL A 147 19.15 -0.08 0.13
C VAL A 147 17.78 -0.75 0.21
N GLY A 148 17.73 -2.08 0.17
CA GLY A 148 16.48 -2.84 0.26
C GLY A 148 15.83 -2.72 1.63
N ALA A 149 16.59 -2.89 2.72
CA ALA A 149 16.08 -2.76 4.07
C ALA A 149 15.63 -1.33 4.35
N PHE A 150 16.39 -0.31 3.92
CA PHE A 150 15.97 1.09 4.05
C PHE A 150 14.61 1.35 3.39
N MET A 151 14.40 0.79 2.19
CA MET A 151 13.10 0.86 1.52
C MET A 151 11.99 0.20 2.34
N VAL A 152 12.20 -1.03 2.82
CA VAL A 152 11.18 -1.78 3.59
C VAL A 152 10.85 -1.09 4.91
N TYR A 153 11.84 -0.54 5.61
CA TYR A 153 11.64 0.22 6.83
C TYR A 153 10.88 1.52 6.58
N THR A 154 11.19 2.22 5.50
CA THR A 154 10.45 3.42 5.11
C THR A 154 9.01 3.08 4.73
N LEU A 155 8.79 1.95 4.07
CA LEU A 155 7.47 1.39 3.77
C LEU A 155 6.65 1.12 5.04
N MET A 156 7.28 0.48 6.04
CA MET A 156 6.66 0.24 7.34
C MET A 156 6.34 1.56 8.07
N LEU A 157 7.25 2.53 8.02
CA LEU A 157 7.05 3.87 8.59
C LEU A 157 5.86 4.60 7.94
N ILE A 158 5.80 4.61 6.60
CA ILE A 158 4.68 5.18 5.84
C ILE A 158 3.36 4.52 6.22
N SER A 159 3.36 3.18 6.36
CA SER A 159 2.17 2.44 6.75
C SER A 159 1.65 2.82 8.14
N ILE A 160 2.54 3.19 9.08
CA ILE A 160 2.13 3.69 10.40
C ILE A 160 1.40 5.04 10.26
N PHE A 161 1.85 5.92 9.37
CA PHE A 161 1.19 7.20 9.13
C PHE A 161 -0.16 7.06 8.44
N ASP A 162 -0.25 6.17 7.45
CA ASP A 162 -1.43 6.04 6.60
C ASP A 162 -2.53 5.14 7.19
N THR A 163 -2.20 4.25 8.12
CA THR A 163 -3.18 3.32 8.68
C THR A 163 -3.84 3.85 9.95
N GLN A 164 -5.15 3.63 10.06
CA GLN A 164 -5.91 3.84 11.28
C GLN A 164 -6.68 2.56 11.60
N PRO A 165 -6.57 1.98 12.82
CA PRO A 165 -5.66 2.34 13.91
C PRO A 165 -4.19 1.96 13.62
N SER A 166 -3.24 2.64 14.28
CA SER A 166 -1.78 2.43 14.16
C SER A 166 -1.09 2.54 15.52
N PRO A 167 -0.14 1.67 15.90
CA PRO A 167 0.39 0.51 15.17
C PRO A 167 -0.55 -0.71 15.24
N THR A 168 -0.25 -1.72 14.44
CA THR A 168 -1.12 -2.89 14.24
C THR A 168 -0.33 -4.16 14.55
N TRP A 169 -1.02 -5.29 14.70
CA TRP A 169 -0.31 -6.56 14.91
C TRP A 169 0.57 -6.93 13.70
N ALA A 170 0.23 -6.47 12.50
CA ALA A 170 1.06 -6.64 11.29
C ALA A 170 2.39 -5.85 11.40
N HIS A 171 2.35 -4.63 11.96
CA HIS A 171 3.57 -3.87 12.26
C HIS A 171 4.41 -4.57 13.33
N ALA A 172 3.78 -5.00 14.42
CA ALA A 172 4.48 -5.65 15.54
C ALA A 172 5.14 -6.98 15.14
N SER A 173 4.44 -7.82 14.38
CA SER A 173 5.01 -9.07 13.85
C SER A 173 6.16 -8.81 12.87
N SER A 174 6.06 -7.77 12.04
CA SER A 174 7.14 -7.40 11.12
C SER A 174 8.36 -6.85 11.86
N TRP A 175 8.19 -6.06 12.92
CA TRP A 175 9.30 -5.64 13.79
C TRP A 175 9.94 -6.82 14.53
N ALA A 176 9.16 -7.80 14.97
CA ALA A 176 9.68 -8.99 15.62
C ALA A 176 10.51 -9.86 14.65
N LEU A 177 10.03 -10.03 13.40
CA LEU A 177 10.80 -10.71 12.36
C LEU A 177 12.08 -9.94 12.01
N ALA A 178 11.99 -8.61 11.87
CA ALA A 178 13.14 -7.76 11.62
C ALA A 178 14.18 -7.89 12.74
N ALA A 179 13.75 -7.83 14.01
CA ALA A 179 14.64 -8.00 15.16
C ALA A 179 15.34 -9.38 15.13
N ALA A 180 14.61 -10.45 14.81
CA ALA A 180 15.20 -11.79 14.71
C ALA A 180 16.24 -11.88 13.58
N MET A 181 15.95 -11.29 12.42
CA MET A 181 16.87 -11.25 11.27
C MET A 181 18.09 -10.35 11.53
N GLU A 182 17.93 -9.22 12.23
CA GLU A 182 19.04 -8.34 12.64
C GLU A 182 19.94 -9.03 13.67
N VAL A 183 19.38 -9.79 14.62
CA VAL A 183 20.18 -10.60 15.56
C VAL A 183 20.97 -11.67 14.81
N LEU A 184 20.38 -12.29 13.78
CA LEU A 184 21.08 -13.25 12.92
C LEU A 184 22.21 -12.60 12.11
N LEU A 185 21.99 -11.40 11.59
CA LEU A 185 23.02 -10.61 10.90
C LEU A 185 24.15 -10.23 11.84
N LEU A 186 23.84 -9.65 13.00
CA LEU A 186 24.82 -9.28 14.01
C LEU A 186 25.66 -10.48 14.47
N ALA A 187 25.02 -11.64 14.70
CA ALA A 187 25.73 -12.86 15.06
C ALA A 187 26.67 -13.36 13.95
N SER A 188 26.24 -13.23 12.69
CA SER A 188 27.06 -13.62 11.52
C SER A 188 28.23 -12.66 11.31
N SER A 189 28.01 -11.35 11.45
CA SER A 189 29.05 -10.32 11.36
C SER A 189 30.06 -10.46 12.50
N PHE A 190 29.60 -10.69 13.74
CA PHE A 190 30.49 -10.92 14.87
C PHE A 190 31.32 -12.20 14.72
N ALA A 191 30.72 -13.28 14.21
CA ALA A 191 31.45 -14.51 13.87
C ALA A 191 32.50 -14.30 12.76
N LEU A 192 32.29 -13.34 11.85
CA LEU A 192 33.27 -12.99 10.82
C LEU A 192 34.42 -12.13 11.41
N TYR A 193 34.06 -11.06 12.13
CA TYR A 193 35.01 -10.06 12.64
C TYR A 193 35.84 -10.56 13.85
N THR A 194 35.39 -11.60 14.56
CA THR A 194 36.15 -12.25 15.65
C THR A 194 37.26 -13.19 15.15
N HIS A 195 37.26 -13.54 13.87
CA HIS A 195 38.29 -14.34 13.24
C HIS A 195 39.10 -13.48 12.26
N ALA A 196 40.30 -13.94 11.91
CA ALA A 196 41.09 -13.22 10.93
C ALA A 196 40.37 -13.27 9.57
N HIS A 197 40.12 -12.10 9.00
CA HIS A 197 39.37 -11.95 7.77
C HIS A 197 40.10 -10.97 6.83
N HIS A 198 39.77 -11.04 5.55
CA HIS A 198 40.36 -10.15 4.56
C HIS A 198 39.35 -9.03 4.27
N GLU A 199 39.84 -7.81 4.11
CA GLU A 199 39.01 -6.72 3.63
C GLU A 199 38.57 -6.99 2.18
N PRO A 200 37.31 -6.72 1.82
CA PRO A 200 36.84 -6.94 0.47
C PRO A 200 37.32 -5.83 -0.48
N LYS A 201 37.92 -6.22 -1.61
CA LYS A 201 38.33 -5.31 -2.70
C LYS A 201 37.48 -5.50 -3.95
N VAL A 202 37.52 -4.52 -4.84
CA VAL A 202 36.86 -4.61 -6.15
C VAL A 202 37.42 -5.81 -6.93
N GLY A 203 36.55 -6.74 -7.32
CA GLY A 203 36.90 -7.91 -8.13
C GLY A 203 37.42 -9.13 -7.36
N ASP A 204 38.06 -8.96 -6.20
CA ASP A 204 38.49 -10.05 -5.32
C ASP A 204 38.04 -9.80 -3.86
N PRO A 205 37.00 -10.51 -3.39
CA PRO A 205 36.51 -10.41 -2.01
C PRO A 205 37.52 -10.84 -0.93
N SER A 206 38.63 -11.48 -1.31
CA SER A 206 39.69 -11.94 -0.41
C SER A 206 41.05 -11.25 -0.65
N GLY A 207 41.10 -10.26 -1.55
CA GLY A 207 42.35 -9.62 -1.98
C GLY A 207 42.82 -8.45 -1.10
N GLY A 208 42.05 -8.08 -0.07
CA GLY A 208 42.42 -7.00 0.86
C GLY A 208 43.44 -7.41 1.92
N HIS A 209 43.76 -6.46 2.81
CA HIS A 209 44.67 -6.72 3.91
C HIS A 209 44.03 -7.73 4.89
N LEU A 210 44.87 -8.60 5.46
CA LEU A 210 44.43 -9.56 6.48
C LEU A 210 44.36 -8.84 7.83
N GLU A 211 43.15 -8.55 8.27
CA GLU A 211 42.88 -7.98 9.58
C GLU A 211 42.58 -9.09 10.58
N ARG A 212 43.13 -8.94 11.80
CA ARG A 212 42.98 -9.91 12.90
C ARG A 212 42.02 -9.43 13.98
N GLU A 213 41.74 -8.13 13.99
CA GLU A 213 40.88 -7.45 14.93
C GLU A 213 39.84 -6.64 14.14
N MET A 214 38.75 -6.26 14.81
CA MET A 214 37.67 -5.51 14.19
C MET A 214 38.14 -4.08 13.87
N THR A 215 38.01 -3.67 12.61
CA THR A 215 38.42 -2.33 12.19
C THR A 215 37.51 -1.25 12.77
N GLU A 216 37.96 0.01 12.81
CA GLU A 216 37.14 1.13 13.29
C GLU A 216 35.81 1.24 12.52
N TRP A 217 35.83 0.97 11.21
CA TRP A 217 34.64 0.98 10.36
C TRP A 217 33.66 -0.14 10.72
N GLU A 218 34.15 -1.36 10.94
CA GLU A 218 33.34 -2.50 11.35
C GLU A 218 32.74 -2.29 12.75
N ILE A 219 33.47 -1.65 13.66
CA ILE A 219 32.93 -1.21 14.96
C ILE A 219 31.75 -0.27 14.77
N THR A 220 31.86 0.71 13.87
CA THR A 220 30.73 1.62 13.61
C THR A 220 29.52 0.92 12.99
N GLU A 221 29.71 -0.08 12.13
CA GLU A 221 28.62 -0.89 11.56
C GLU A 221 27.92 -1.73 12.64
N VAL A 222 28.69 -2.49 13.41
CA VAL A 222 28.18 -3.36 14.49
C VAL A 222 27.44 -2.56 15.56
N THR A 223 27.93 -1.36 15.90
CA THR A 223 27.27 -0.49 16.88
C THR A 223 25.93 0.04 16.37
N LEU A 224 25.84 0.43 15.09
CA LEU A 224 24.58 0.87 14.47
C LEU A 224 23.56 -0.27 14.39
N ASP A 225 23.98 -1.49 14.07
CA ASP A 225 23.12 -2.68 14.03
C ASP A 225 22.63 -3.06 15.45
N LEU A 226 23.49 -2.97 16.45
CA LEU A 226 23.11 -3.19 17.86
C LEU A 226 22.08 -2.15 18.34
N VAL A 227 22.28 -0.87 18.02
CA VAL A 227 21.29 0.18 18.31
C VAL A 227 19.97 -0.11 17.61
N ARG A 228 19.99 -0.58 16.36
CA ARG A 228 18.78 -0.95 15.62
C ARG A 228 18.02 -2.10 16.28
N ILE A 229 18.71 -3.16 16.72
CA ILE A 229 18.10 -4.29 17.44
C ILE A 229 17.40 -3.78 18.71
N ILE A 230 18.06 -2.91 19.49
CA ILE A 230 17.46 -2.32 20.69
C ILE A 230 16.19 -1.54 20.35
N LEU A 231 16.21 -0.73 19.30
CA LEU A 231 15.03 0.04 18.85
C LEU A 231 13.88 -0.87 18.41
N LEU A 232 14.17 -1.96 17.67
CA LEU A 232 13.15 -2.93 17.24
C LEU A 232 12.55 -3.70 18.41
N LEU A 233 13.39 -4.15 19.36
CA LEU A 233 12.91 -4.80 20.57
C LEU A 233 12.06 -3.85 21.42
N ALA A 234 12.43 -2.56 21.50
CA ALA A 234 11.63 -1.54 22.16
C ALA A 234 10.26 -1.36 21.48
N LEU A 235 10.21 -1.30 20.14
CA LEU A 235 8.95 -1.22 19.38
C LEU A 235 8.02 -2.41 19.68
N VAL A 236 8.54 -3.63 19.66
CA VAL A 236 7.76 -4.84 19.99
C VAL A 236 7.33 -4.86 21.46
N ALA A 237 8.22 -4.51 22.38
CA ALA A 237 7.94 -4.48 23.81
C ALA A 237 6.87 -3.44 24.17
N PHE A 238 6.96 -2.21 23.64
CA PHE A 238 5.95 -1.18 23.85
C PHE A 238 4.60 -1.58 23.27
N TYR A 239 4.57 -2.25 22.12
CA TYR A 239 3.33 -2.76 21.54
C TYR A 239 2.66 -3.79 22.46
N ILE A 240 3.41 -4.81 22.92
CA ILE A 240 2.88 -5.84 23.83
C ILE A 240 2.43 -5.20 25.16
N LEU A 241 3.22 -4.27 25.71
CA LEU A 241 2.89 -3.56 26.94
C LEU A 241 1.59 -2.75 26.80
N PHE A 242 1.41 -1.98 25.73
CA PHE A 242 0.18 -1.21 25.58
C PHE A 242 -1.04 -2.06 25.27
N VAL A 243 -0.91 -3.15 24.52
CA VAL A 243 -2.00 -4.10 24.27
C VAL A 243 -2.43 -4.78 25.57
N THR A 244 -1.47 -5.25 26.38
CA THR A 244 -1.77 -5.91 27.66
C THR A 244 -2.36 -4.96 28.70
N LEU A 245 -1.85 -3.72 28.79
CA LEU A 245 -2.44 -2.68 29.64
C LEU A 245 -3.85 -2.30 29.20
N HIS A 246 -4.11 -2.23 27.89
CA HIS A 246 -5.43 -1.93 27.37
C HIS A 246 -6.43 -3.06 27.69
N ALA A 247 -6.03 -4.32 27.51
CA ALA A 247 -6.84 -5.48 27.87
C ALA A 247 -7.17 -5.52 29.38
N ARG A 248 -6.21 -5.18 30.25
CA ARG A 248 -6.43 -5.06 31.70
C ARG A 248 -7.39 -3.93 32.04
N SER A 249 -7.26 -2.77 31.38
CA SER A 249 -8.14 -1.62 31.59
C SER A 249 -9.59 -1.93 31.20
N GLN A 250 -9.80 -2.61 30.06
CA GLN A 250 -11.15 -3.01 29.64
C GLN A 250 -11.76 -4.03 30.60
N ARG A 251 -10.99 -5.02 31.07
CA ARG A 251 -11.47 -5.98 32.07
C ARG A 251 -11.90 -5.29 33.36
N LYS A 252 -11.10 -4.33 33.86
CA LYS A 252 -11.43 -3.54 35.05
C LYS A 252 -12.69 -2.67 34.85
N GLN A 253 -12.90 -2.14 33.65
CA GLN A 253 -14.09 -1.34 33.33
C GLN A 253 -15.34 -2.22 33.22
N SER A 254 -15.22 -3.43 32.64
CA SER A 254 -16.28 -4.44 32.64
C SER A 254 -16.64 -4.91 34.04
N ASP A 255 -15.64 -5.16 34.90
CA ASP A 255 -15.86 -5.58 36.30
C ASP A 255 -16.52 -4.45 37.12
N ASN A 256 -16.14 -3.18 36.90
CA ASN A 256 -16.80 -2.02 37.50
C ASN A 256 -18.22 -1.76 36.96
N GLN A 257 -18.50 -2.15 35.72
CA GLN A 257 -19.83 -2.02 35.13
C GLN A 257 -20.75 -3.15 35.59
N ALA A 258 -20.22 -4.37 35.77
CA ALA A 258 -20.95 -5.48 36.40
C ALA A 258 -21.33 -5.15 37.84
N SER A 259 -20.42 -4.58 38.64
CA SER A 259 -20.70 -4.21 40.03
C SER A 259 -21.67 -3.03 40.20
N THR A 260 -21.75 -2.12 39.22
CA THR A 260 -22.76 -1.03 39.21
C THR A 260 -24.12 -1.49 38.69
N SER A 261 -24.16 -2.54 37.84
CA SER A 261 -25.42 -3.16 37.42
C SER A 261 -26.07 -4.03 38.50
N GLU A 262 -25.30 -4.60 39.43
CA GLU A 262 -25.83 -5.37 40.56
C GLU A 262 -26.50 -4.51 41.65
N THR A 263 -26.18 -3.21 41.72
CA THR A 263 -26.82 -2.28 42.68
C THR A 263 -28.04 -1.55 42.10
N THR A 264 -28.35 -1.75 40.83
CA THR A 264 -29.53 -1.14 40.20
C THR A 264 -30.66 -2.16 40.15
N GLY A 265 -31.52 -2.14 41.18
CA GLY A 265 -32.66 -3.06 41.30
C GLY A 265 -33.58 -3.01 40.08
N LEU A 266 -33.95 -4.19 39.58
CA LEU A 266 -34.71 -4.42 38.35
C LEU A 266 -36.23 -4.13 38.47
N LEU A 267 -36.62 -3.14 39.29
CA LEU A 267 -38.00 -2.64 39.39
C LEU A 267 -37.96 -1.18 39.87
N ALA A 268 -38.10 -0.24 38.94
CA ALA A 268 -38.45 1.14 39.27
C ALA A 268 -39.51 1.63 38.29
N GLU A 269 -40.75 1.26 38.60
CA GLU A 269 -41.95 1.88 38.05
C GLU A 269 -42.74 2.46 39.23
N ASP A 270 -43.05 3.77 39.12
CA ASP A 270 -44.01 4.56 39.90
C ASP A 270 -43.89 4.67 41.43
N ARG A 271 -43.30 5.78 41.91
CA ARG A 271 -44.01 6.92 42.55
C ARG A 271 -43.10 7.85 43.37
N ALA A 272 -43.32 9.15 43.13
CA ALA A 272 -43.44 10.29 44.06
C ALA A 272 -42.70 10.34 45.42
N GLU A 273 -42.07 11.50 45.61
CA GLU A 273 -42.03 12.36 46.81
C GLU A 273 -41.24 11.97 48.08
N ALA A 274 -40.38 12.93 48.44
CA ALA A 274 -40.04 13.45 49.78
C ALA A 274 -38.90 12.82 50.61
N GLY A 275 -38.04 13.73 51.11
CA GLY A 275 -37.16 13.53 52.28
C GLY A 275 -35.68 13.75 51.99
N ALA A 276 -35.19 15.00 51.92
CA ALA A 276 -34.54 15.74 53.02
C ALA A 276 -33.06 15.34 53.26
N VAL A 277 -32.05 16.18 53.52
CA VAL A 277 -31.82 17.61 53.87
C VAL A 277 -30.26 17.69 53.99
N ASN A 278 -29.50 18.71 53.56
CA ASN A 278 -29.14 19.93 54.33
C ASN A 278 -28.05 20.74 53.59
N GLY A 279 -28.07 22.08 53.66
CA GLY A 279 -26.94 22.92 53.22
C GLY A 279 -27.16 24.43 53.00
N SER A 280 -27.68 25.15 54.00
CA SER A 280 -27.50 26.60 54.30
C SER A 280 -27.97 27.75 53.38
N ALA A 281 -28.80 28.59 54.03
CA ALA A 281 -29.38 29.91 53.76
C ALA A 281 -28.47 31.02 53.21
N ASN A 282 -29.05 31.99 52.45
CA ASN A 282 -29.52 33.30 52.97
C ASN A 282 -30.03 34.24 51.82
N GLY A 283 -31.12 35.00 52.03
CA GLY A 283 -31.34 36.32 51.37
C GLY A 283 -32.47 36.53 50.33
N VAL A 284 -33.71 36.73 50.81
CA VAL A 284 -34.67 37.83 50.52
C VAL A 284 -35.01 38.28 49.07
N ASN A 285 -36.31 38.14 48.75
CA ASN A 285 -37.25 38.92 47.92
C ASN A 285 -36.87 39.53 46.55
N GLY A 286 -37.67 39.20 45.53
CA GLY A 286 -37.81 40.04 44.33
C GLY A 286 -38.69 39.43 43.23
N TYR A 287 -39.96 39.82 43.18
CA TYR A 287 -40.85 39.58 42.05
C TYR A 287 -40.34 40.33 40.80
N GLY A 288 -40.29 39.64 39.66
CA GLY A 288 -40.25 40.26 38.32
C GLY A 288 -38.86 40.65 37.79
N ALA A 289 -38.21 39.73 37.08
CA ALA A 289 -37.33 40.03 35.94
C ALA A 289 -36.97 38.71 35.22
N THR A 290 -37.47 38.51 34.00
CA THR A 290 -36.90 37.50 33.09
C THR A 290 -35.55 37.99 32.59
N GLN A 291 -34.46 37.53 33.20
CA GLN A 291 -33.11 37.63 32.65
C GLN A 291 -32.84 36.41 31.75
N PRO A 292 -32.25 36.60 30.55
CA PRO A 292 -32.07 35.55 29.57
C PRO A 292 -30.77 34.79 29.89
N ASN A 293 -30.86 33.52 30.25
CA ASN A 293 -29.66 32.70 30.36
C ASN A 293 -29.83 31.34 29.69
N GLY A 294 -29.40 31.30 28.43
CA GLY A 294 -28.40 30.33 27.95
C GLY A 294 -28.57 28.89 28.40
N HIS A 295 -29.64 28.22 27.96
CA HIS A 295 -29.69 26.76 27.97
C HIS A 295 -29.84 26.21 26.56
N ASN A 296 -28.75 25.58 26.13
CA ASN A 296 -28.62 24.58 25.09
C ASN A 296 -29.93 24.23 24.40
N LYS A 297 -30.09 24.69 23.14
CA LYS A 297 -30.95 24.00 22.18
C LYS A 297 -30.60 22.51 22.27
N PRO A 298 -31.55 21.60 22.52
CA PRO A 298 -31.28 20.19 22.28
C PRO A 298 -30.87 20.11 20.82
N LYS A 299 -29.62 19.66 20.56
CA LYS A 299 -29.18 19.35 19.21
C LYS A 299 -30.24 18.42 18.64
N LYS A 300 -30.97 18.87 17.62
CA LYS A 300 -31.81 18.01 16.79
C LYS A 300 -30.98 16.75 16.54
N ALA A 301 -31.42 15.62 17.08
CA ALA A 301 -30.87 14.33 16.69
C ALA A 301 -30.98 14.32 15.16
N ALA A 302 -29.83 14.28 14.49
CA ALA A 302 -29.79 14.23 13.04
C ALA A 302 -30.60 12.99 12.66
N ASP A 303 -31.75 13.22 12.03
CA ASP A 303 -32.59 12.17 11.49
C ASP A 303 -31.69 11.24 10.68
N ALA A 304 -31.77 9.93 10.94
CA ALA A 304 -30.96 8.96 10.23
C ALA A 304 -31.14 9.21 8.72
N PRO A 305 -30.06 9.41 7.96
CA PRO A 305 -30.18 9.70 6.55
C PRO A 305 -31.00 8.59 5.91
N ALA A 306 -32.04 8.95 5.16
CA ALA A 306 -32.81 7.97 4.41
C ALA A 306 -31.82 7.14 3.58
N GLY A 307 -32.04 5.83 3.38
CA GLY A 307 -31.13 4.94 2.62
C GLY A 307 -30.87 5.36 1.15
N TRP A 308 -31.38 6.52 0.76
CA TRP A 308 -31.33 7.17 -0.53
C TRP A 308 -30.56 8.51 -0.52
N GLU A 309 -30.06 8.92 0.65
CA GLU A 309 -29.23 10.11 0.82
C GLU A 309 -27.81 9.80 0.35
N LYS A 310 -27.22 10.74 -0.41
CA LYS A 310 -25.89 10.53 -1.01
C LYS A 310 -24.89 10.27 0.12
N PRO A 311 -24.05 9.22 0.03
CA PRO A 311 -23.02 8.99 1.04
C PRO A 311 -22.17 10.26 1.19
N THR A 312 -22.23 10.89 2.36
CA THR A 312 -21.46 12.10 2.67
C THR A 312 -19.99 11.76 2.86
N THR A 313 -19.67 10.51 3.20
CA THR A 313 -18.31 9.98 3.35
C THR A 313 -17.97 9.00 2.23
N THR A 314 -16.72 9.03 1.77
CA THR A 314 -16.16 7.94 0.95
C THR A 314 -16.06 6.71 1.84
N PRO A 315 -16.75 5.60 1.54
CA PRO A 315 -16.43 4.35 2.22
C PRO A 315 -14.95 4.06 1.90
N SER A 316 -14.13 3.88 2.93
CA SER A 316 -12.72 3.47 2.80
C SER A 316 -12.68 2.01 2.33
N ARG A 317 -13.13 1.77 1.11
CA ARG A 317 -13.15 0.44 0.52
C ARG A 317 -11.71 0.04 0.20
N SER A 318 -11.29 -1.11 0.71
CA SER A 318 -10.03 -1.73 0.30
C SER A 318 -10.02 -1.90 -1.22
N TRP A 319 -8.86 -1.78 -1.87
CA TRP A 319 -8.72 -2.02 -3.32
C TRP A 319 -9.33 -3.38 -3.75
N TRP A 320 -9.30 -4.36 -2.85
CA TRP A 320 -9.95 -5.67 -3.03
C TRP A 320 -11.47 -5.60 -3.09
N GLU A 321 -12.11 -4.77 -2.27
CA GLU A 321 -13.56 -4.56 -2.34
C GLU A 321 -13.95 -3.80 -3.60
N TYR A 322 -13.09 -2.88 -4.05
CA TYR A 322 -13.25 -2.21 -5.32
C TYR A 322 -13.26 -3.27 -6.44
N ILE A 323 -12.21 -4.09 -6.56
CA ILE A 323 -12.15 -5.17 -7.56
C ILE A 323 -13.31 -6.15 -7.45
N ARG A 324 -13.69 -6.56 -6.24
CA ARG A 324 -14.82 -7.48 -6.02
C ARG A 324 -16.13 -6.85 -6.49
N GLY A 325 -16.35 -5.58 -6.19
CA GLY A 325 -17.49 -4.80 -6.69
C GLY A 325 -17.51 -4.72 -8.22
N TYR A 326 -16.35 -4.59 -8.86
CA TYR A 326 -16.25 -4.62 -10.32
C TYR A 326 -16.43 -6.00 -10.94
N SER A 327 -16.06 -7.08 -10.23
CA SER A 327 -16.26 -8.45 -10.71
C SER A 327 -17.75 -8.78 -10.94
N LEU A 328 -18.67 -8.08 -10.25
CA LEU A 328 -20.10 -8.18 -10.48
C LEU A 328 -20.52 -7.77 -11.91
N PHE A 329 -19.74 -6.89 -12.56
CA PHE A 329 -20.01 -6.44 -13.93
C PHE A 329 -19.34 -7.33 -14.99
N PHE A 330 -18.43 -8.22 -14.60
CA PHE A 330 -17.74 -9.13 -15.52
C PHE A 330 -18.68 -10.02 -16.35
N PRO A 331 -19.79 -10.57 -15.80
CA PRO A 331 -20.77 -11.33 -16.59
C PRO A 331 -21.42 -10.53 -17.72
N TYR A 332 -21.55 -9.20 -17.56
CA TYR A 332 -22.12 -8.32 -18.59
C TYR A 332 -21.09 -7.89 -19.64
N LEU A 333 -19.80 -7.88 -19.28
CA LEU A 333 -18.70 -7.64 -20.22
C LEU A 333 -18.41 -8.84 -21.13
N TRP A 334 -18.66 -10.06 -20.65
CA TRP A 334 -18.42 -11.26 -21.43
C TRP A 334 -19.59 -11.53 -22.39
N PRO A 335 -19.37 -11.55 -23.72
CA PRO A 335 -20.43 -11.80 -24.69
C PRO A 335 -20.81 -13.28 -24.74
N SER A 336 -21.47 -13.79 -23.68
CA SER A 336 -21.89 -15.18 -23.56
C SER A 336 -22.86 -15.63 -24.67
N LYS A 337 -23.65 -14.70 -25.21
CA LYS A 337 -24.71 -14.95 -26.19
C LYS A 337 -24.19 -15.12 -27.63
N ASP A 338 -23.01 -14.58 -27.98
CA ASP A 338 -22.48 -14.61 -29.35
C ASP A 338 -21.04 -15.13 -29.41
N ARG A 339 -20.86 -16.29 -30.06
CA ARG A 339 -19.55 -16.93 -30.23
C ARG A 339 -18.58 -16.10 -31.07
N ARG A 340 -19.07 -15.29 -32.02
CA ARG A 340 -18.19 -14.44 -32.85
C ARG A 340 -17.54 -13.35 -32.01
N LEU A 341 -18.29 -12.75 -31.08
CA LEU A 341 -17.77 -11.76 -30.14
C LEU A 341 -16.79 -12.38 -29.14
N GLN A 342 -17.03 -13.62 -28.69
CA GLN A 342 -16.06 -14.34 -27.84
C GLN A 342 -14.72 -14.55 -28.53
N ILE A 343 -14.75 -14.95 -29.81
CA ILE A 343 -13.52 -15.09 -30.61
C ILE A 343 -12.81 -13.74 -30.76
N ALA A 344 -13.56 -12.66 -31.02
CA ALA A 344 -13.00 -11.31 -31.10
C ALA A 344 -12.29 -10.89 -29.80
N VAL A 345 -12.88 -11.20 -28.63
CA VAL A 345 -12.25 -10.96 -27.32
C VAL A 345 -10.94 -11.73 -27.17
N VAL A 346 -10.92 -13.03 -27.50
CA VAL A 346 -9.71 -13.87 -27.41
C VAL A 346 -8.63 -13.35 -28.35
N ILE A 347 -8.98 -12.96 -29.58
CA ILE A 347 -8.05 -12.35 -30.54
C ILE A 347 -7.48 -11.03 -29.98
N CYS A 348 -8.31 -10.18 -29.37
CA CYS A 348 -7.83 -8.95 -28.73
C CYS A 348 -6.81 -9.21 -27.62
N PHE A 349 -7.04 -10.22 -26.78
CA PHE A 349 -6.09 -10.61 -25.74
C PHE A 349 -4.79 -11.19 -26.34
N ALA A 350 -4.90 -12.01 -27.39
CA ALA A 350 -3.71 -12.53 -28.09
C ALA A 350 -2.89 -11.40 -28.71
N ILE A 351 -3.52 -10.45 -29.40
CA ILE A 351 -2.85 -9.25 -29.94
C ILE A 351 -2.21 -8.46 -28.79
N MET A 352 -2.91 -8.26 -27.68
CA MET A 352 -2.36 -7.56 -26.51
C MET A 352 -1.08 -8.23 -26.00
N LEU A 353 -1.04 -9.57 -25.86
CA LEU A 353 0.16 -10.28 -25.43
C LEU A 353 1.32 -10.09 -26.42
N VAL A 354 1.05 -10.19 -27.72
CA VAL A 354 2.05 -9.93 -28.77
C VAL A 354 2.57 -8.48 -28.69
N GLN A 355 1.69 -7.50 -28.46
CA GLN A 355 2.09 -6.10 -28.28
C GLN A 355 3.04 -5.91 -27.10
N ARG A 356 2.80 -6.58 -25.96
CA ARG A 356 3.68 -6.50 -24.79
C ARG A 356 5.04 -7.15 -25.08
N GLY A 357 5.05 -8.29 -25.78
CA GLY A 357 6.28 -8.89 -26.28
C GLY A 357 7.09 -7.93 -27.16
N ILE A 358 6.43 -7.25 -28.10
CA ILE A 358 7.08 -6.25 -28.96
C ILE A 358 7.59 -5.05 -28.16
N GLN A 359 6.81 -4.56 -27.19
CA GLN A 359 7.21 -3.46 -26.31
C GLN A 359 8.53 -3.76 -25.58
N PHE A 360 8.72 -5.02 -25.18
CA PHE A 360 9.96 -5.50 -24.58
C PHE A 360 11.08 -5.74 -25.61
N LEU A 361 10.76 -6.26 -26.80
CA LEU A 361 11.77 -6.56 -27.84
C LEU A 361 12.39 -5.30 -28.47
N VAL A 362 11.67 -4.17 -28.52
CA VAL A 362 12.18 -2.91 -29.09
C VAL A 362 13.46 -2.42 -28.42
N PRO A 363 13.55 -2.23 -27.09
CA PRO A 363 14.79 -1.83 -26.43
C PRO A 363 15.89 -2.91 -26.54
N VAL A 364 15.54 -4.20 -26.51
CA VAL A 364 16.51 -5.29 -26.71
C VAL A 364 17.12 -5.23 -28.11
N GLN A 365 16.31 -4.97 -29.13
CA GLN A 365 16.78 -4.84 -30.50
C GLN A 365 17.63 -3.58 -30.69
N ALA A 366 17.29 -2.48 -30.02
CA ALA A 366 18.13 -1.28 -30.00
C ALA A 366 19.50 -1.58 -29.39
N GLY A 367 19.57 -2.34 -28.29
CA GLY A 367 20.83 -2.81 -27.70
C GLY A 367 21.67 -3.62 -28.71
N LYS A 368 21.07 -4.60 -29.38
CA LYS A 368 21.76 -5.42 -30.40
C LYS A 368 22.32 -4.58 -31.56
N ILE A 369 21.58 -3.57 -32.02
CA ILE A 369 22.05 -2.66 -33.08
C ILE A 369 23.30 -1.92 -32.59
N THR A 370 23.28 -1.38 -31.37
CA THR A 370 24.44 -0.70 -30.79
C THR A 370 25.63 -1.64 -30.64
N ASP A 371 25.41 -2.86 -30.16
CA ASP A 371 26.47 -3.88 -30.01
C ASP A 371 27.08 -4.26 -31.37
N ASP A 372 26.25 -4.46 -32.40
CA ASP A 372 26.72 -4.78 -33.75
C ASP A 372 27.46 -3.60 -34.42
N LEU A 373 27.13 -2.35 -34.08
CA LEU A 373 27.84 -1.16 -34.55
C LEU A 373 29.18 -0.95 -33.81
N ALA A 374 29.28 -1.40 -32.56
CA ALA A 374 30.47 -1.26 -31.73
C ALA A 374 31.54 -2.34 -31.99
N ASP A 375 31.16 -3.45 -32.64
CA ASP A 375 32.06 -4.57 -32.93
C ASP A 375 33.01 -4.24 -34.10
N GLU A 376 34.26 -3.91 -33.77
CA GLU A 376 35.31 -3.53 -34.74
C GLU A 376 35.62 -4.62 -35.78
N ASN A 377 35.29 -5.89 -35.50
CA ASN A 377 35.53 -7.02 -36.40
C ASN A 377 34.47 -7.16 -37.50
N LYS A 378 33.31 -6.49 -37.37
CA LYS A 378 32.22 -6.52 -38.36
C LYS A 378 32.26 -5.28 -39.24
N THR A 379 32.90 -5.39 -40.39
CA THR A 379 32.90 -4.32 -41.41
C THR A 379 31.60 -4.37 -42.23
N GLY A 380 30.54 -3.71 -41.75
CA GLY A 380 29.30 -3.50 -42.50
C GLY A 380 28.14 -3.00 -41.64
N MET A 381 27.27 -2.16 -42.22
CA MET A 381 26.07 -1.66 -41.51
C MET A 381 25.05 -2.80 -41.31
N PRO A 382 24.53 -3.04 -40.09
CA PRO A 382 23.60 -4.14 -39.81
C PRO A 382 22.16 -3.83 -40.25
N TRP A 383 21.96 -3.74 -41.56
CA TRP A 383 20.65 -3.43 -42.18
C TRP A 383 19.53 -4.35 -41.70
N LYS A 384 19.80 -5.64 -41.50
CA LYS A 384 18.81 -6.61 -40.99
C LYS A 384 18.29 -6.22 -39.61
N ALA A 385 19.19 -5.83 -38.70
CA ALA A 385 18.82 -5.45 -37.33
C ALA A 385 18.03 -4.14 -37.30
N ILE A 386 18.41 -3.19 -38.15
CA ILE A 386 17.74 -1.90 -38.31
C ILE A 386 16.34 -2.06 -38.92
N CYS A 387 16.19 -2.85 -40.00
CA CYS A 387 14.89 -3.14 -40.60
C CYS A 387 13.94 -3.82 -39.59
N LEU A 388 14.45 -4.76 -38.80
CA LEU A 388 13.67 -5.42 -37.75
C LEU A 388 13.24 -4.44 -36.65
N TYR A 389 14.11 -3.52 -36.24
CA TYR A 389 13.76 -2.47 -35.27
C TYR A 389 12.65 -1.55 -35.80
N ILE A 390 12.75 -1.10 -37.05
CA ILE A 390 11.71 -0.27 -37.69
C ILE A 390 10.39 -1.04 -37.74
N PHE A 391 10.43 -2.33 -38.10
CA PHE A 391 9.24 -3.19 -38.12
C PHE A 391 8.61 -3.30 -36.73
N TYR A 392 9.38 -3.59 -35.68
CA TYR A 392 8.87 -3.61 -34.31
C TYR A 392 8.29 -2.27 -33.89
N ARG A 393 8.92 -1.15 -34.26
CA ARG A 393 8.44 0.19 -33.93
C ARG A 393 7.14 0.56 -34.65
N LEU A 394 6.91 0.04 -35.86
CA LEU A 394 5.64 0.17 -36.58
C LEU A 394 4.50 -0.60 -35.87
N LEU A 395 4.81 -1.77 -35.31
CA LEU A 395 3.84 -2.59 -34.57
C LEU A 395 3.60 -2.08 -33.14
N GLN A 396 4.56 -1.37 -32.56
CA GLN A 396 4.57 -0.89 -31.18
C GLN A 396 3.60 0.27 -30.94
N GLY A 397 3.00 0.29 -29.74
CA GLY A 397 2.22 1.41 -29.22
C GLY A 397 0.72 1.30 -29.45
N ASN A 398 -0.04 2.19 -28.81
CA ASN A 398 -1.51 2.20 -28.93
C ASN A 398 -1.96 2.63 -30.33
N ASN A 399 -1.18 3.49 -30.98
CA ASN A 399 -1.38 3.93 -32.37
C ASN A 399 -0.56 3.11 -33.38
N GLY A 400 0.21 2.12 -32.93
CA GLY A 400 0.89 1.17 -33.83
C GLY A 400 -0.11 0.26 -34.53
N LEU A 401 0.32 -0.46 -35.56
CA LEU A 401 -0.58 -1.28 -36.38
C LEU A 401 -1.37 -2.29 -35.54
N LEU A 402 -0.71 -3.01 -34.63
CA LEU A 402 -1.38 -3.97 -33.74
C LEU A 402 -2.35 -3.29 -32.77
N GLY A 403 -2.03 -2.08 -32.31
CA GLY A 403 -2.87 -1.31 -31.38
C GLY A 403 -4.14 -0.81 -32.05
N ALA A 404 -4.01 -0.30 -33.28
CA ALA A 404 -5.13 0.11 -34.11
C ALA A 404 -6.01 -1.09 -34.47
N THR A 405 -5.43 -2.21 -34.93
CA THR A 405 -6.17 -3.43 -35.25
C THR A 405 -6.94 -3.98 -34.05
N ARG A 406 -6.28 -4.10 -32.88
CA ARG A 406 -6.94 -4.49 -31.63
C ARG A 406 -8.10 -3.56 -31.31
N SER A 407 -7.89 -2.25 -31.41
CA SER A 407 -8.93 -1.25 -31.10
C SER A 407 -10.14 -1.40 -32.03
N ILE A 408 -9.93 -1.63 -33.32
CA ILE A 408 -11.02 -1.88 -34.29
C ILE A 408 -11.81 -3.15 -33.94
N ILE A 409 -11.11 -4.25 -33.62
CA ILE A 409 -11.74 -5.52 -33.22
C ILE A 409 -12.50 -5.36 -31.89
N TRP A 410 -12.06 -4.47 -31.00
CA TRP A 410 -12.68 -4.22 -29.71
C TRP A 410 -13.97 -3.39 -29.78
N ILE A 411 -14.12 -2.49 -30.76
CA ILE A 411 -15.33 -1.63 -30.91
C ILE A 411 -16.64 -2.43 -30.78
N PRO A 412 -16.90 -3.52 -31.55
CA PRO A 412 -18.16 -4.26 -31.46
C PRO A 412 -18.36 -4.92 -30.08
N VAL A 413 -17.29 -5.37 -29.44
CA VAL A 413 -17.34 -5.95 -28.08
C VAL A 413 -17.74 -4.87 -27.08
N SER A 414 -17.09 -3.70 -27.15
CA SER A 414 -17.37 -2.56 -26.27
C SER A 414 -18.83 -2.09 -26.41
N GLN A 415 -19.36 -2.04 -27.64
CA GLN A 415 -20.76 -1.68 -27.89
C GLN A 415 -21.74 -2.74 -27.37
N TYR A 416 -21.42 -4.04 -27.52
CA TYR A 416 -22.22 -5.12 -26.94
C TYR A 416 -22.30 -4.99 -25.41
N SER A 417 -21.16 -4.82 -24.75
CA SER A 417 -21.07 -4.66 -23.30
C SER A 417 -21.85 -3.45 -22.81
N PHE A 418 -21.72 -2.31 -23.51
CA PHE A 418 -22.48 -1.11 -23.20
C PHE A 418 -23.99 -1.35 -23.30
N ARG A 419 -24.45 -1.98 -24.40
CA ARG A 419 -25.87 -2.28 -24.61
C ARG A 419 -26.44 -3.20 -23.53
N GLU A 420 -25.78 -4.31 -23.23
CA GLU A 420 -26.27 -5.27 -22.22
C GLU A 420 -26.31 -4.62 -20.83
N LEU A 421 -25.28 -3.86 -20.45
CA LEU A 421 -25.25 -3.16 -19.18
C LEU A 421 -26.35 -2.09 -19.08
N SER A 422 -26.59 -1.34 -20.16
CA SER A 422 -27.65 -0.33 -20.23
C SER A 422 -29.05 -0.95 -20.16
N VAL A 423 -29.28 -2.05 -20.88
CA VAL A 423 -30.57 -2.77 -20.84
C VAL A 423 -30.82 -3.34 -19.45
N ALA A 424 -29.85 -4.05 -18.86
CA ALA A 424 -30.00 -4.62 -17.52
C ALA A 424 -30.23 -3.54 -16.45
N SER A 425 -29.53 -2.42 -16.55
CA SER A 425 -29.73 -1.29 -15.62
C SER A 425 -31.10 -0.63 -15.80
N PHE A 426 -31.58 -0.49 -17.05
CA PHE A 426 -32.90 0.08 -17.34
C PHE A 426 -34.03 -0.84 -16.87
N GLU A 427 -33.93 -2.15 -17.15
CA GLU A 427 -34.86 -3.18 -16.67
C GLU A 427 -34.92 -3.19 -15.14
N HIS A 428 -33.76 -3.14 -14.47
CA HIS A 428 -33.71 -3.09 -13.02
C HIS A 428 -34.40 -1.83 -12.46
N VAL A 429 -34.13 -0.66 -13.04
CA VAL A 429 -34.80 0.59 -12.63
C VAL A 429 -36.31 0.50 -12.82
N HIS A 430 -36.80 -0.13 -13.89
CA HIS A 430 -38.23 -0.29 -14.14
C HIS A 430 -38.90 -1.31 -13.20
N SER A 431 -38.14 -2.26 -12.68
CA SER A 431 -38.62 -3.27 -11.71
C SER A 431 -38.73 -2.75 -10.27
N LEU A 432 -38.31 -1.51 -9.99
CA LEU A 432 -38.34 -0.93 -8.65
C LEU A 432 -39.76 -0.49 -8.23
N SER A 433 -39.96 -0.34 -6.92
CA SER A 433 -41.28 0.02 -6.36
C SER A 433 -41.70 1.43 -6.75
N LEU A 434 -43.01 1.67 -6.76
CA LEU A 434 -43.59 3.00 -7.01
C LEU A 434 -43.02 4.07 -6.06
N ASP A 435 -42.76 3.72 -4.79
CA ASP A 435 -42.16 4.62 -3.80
C ASP A 435 -40.77 5.11 -4.23
N PHE A 436 -39.96 4.26 -4.89
CA PHE A 436 -38.68 4.67 -5.44
C PHE A 436 -38.86 5.70 -6.58
N HIS A 437 -39.81 5.44 -7.48
CA HIS A 437 -40.08 6.32 -8.61
C HIS A 437 -40.69 7.67 -8.21
N LEU A 438 -41.52 7.70 -7.16
CA LEU A 438 -42.08 8.94 -6.61
C LEU A 438 -41.07 9.71 -5.76
N GLY A 439 -40.14 9.02 -5.10
CA GLY A 439 -39.14 9.61 -4.21
C GLY A 439 -37.92 10.23 -4.89
N LYS A 440 -37.73 10.04 -6.21
CA LYS A 440 -36.56 10.54 -6.95
C LYS A 440 -36.97 11.37 -8.16
N LYS A 441 -36.19 12.42 -8.45
CA LYS A 441 -36.35 13.19 -9.68
C LYS A 441 -35.96 12.30 -10.86
N THR A 442 -36.86 12.07 -11.81
CA THR A 442 -36.64 11.21 -13.00
C THR A 442 -35.36 11.59 -13.76
N GLY A 443 -35.05 12.90 -13.85
CA GLY A 443 -33.82 13.39 -14.47
C GLY A 443 -32.53 12.95 -13.76
N GLU A 444 -32.53 12.78 -12.44
CA GLU A 444 -31.37 12.26 -11.69
C GLU A 444 -31.14 10.78 -11.99
N VAL A 445 -32.21 9.98 -12.05
CA VAL A 445 -32.15 8.56 -12.37
C VAL A 445 -31.65 8.35 -13.80
N LEU A 446 -32.18 9.11 -14.76
CA LEU A 446 -31.75 9.03 -16.16
C LEU A 446 -30.30 9.52 -16.34
N SER A 447 -29.90 10.57 -15.62
CA SER A 447 -28.50 11.04 -15.59
C SER A 447 -27.55 9.99 -15.01
N ALA A 448 -27.97 9.28 -13.96
CA ALA A 448 -27.17 8.19 -13.38
C ALA A 448 -27.03 7.01 -14.36
N LEU A 449 -28.11 6.65 -15.06
CA LEU A 449 -28.11 5.61 -16.08
C LEU A 449 -27.19 5.97 -17.27
N GLY A 450 -27.26 7.22 -17.74
CA GLY A 450 -26.39 7.73 -18.81
C GLY A 450 -24.89 7.75 -18.46
N LYS A 451 -24.56 7.89 -17.17
CA LYS A 451 -23.18 7.77 -16.67
C LYS A 451 -22.67 6.33 -16.63
N GLY A 452 -23.53 5.33 -16.84
CA GLY A 452 -23.15 3.92 -16.94
C GLY A 452 -22.11 3.64 -18.03
N ASN A 453 -22.03 4.44 -19.11
CA ASN A 453 -20.98 4.31 -20.13
C ASN A 453 -19.57 4.48 -19.55
N ALA A 454 -19.42 5.28 -18.49
CA ALA A 454 -18.13 5.46 -17.82
C ALA A 454 -17.60 4.15 -17.22
N ILE A 455 -18.49 3.23 -16.82
CA ILE A 455 -18.12 1.91 -16.31
C ILE A 455 -17.47 1.07 -17.41
N ASN A 456 -18.06 1.06 -18.62
CA ASN A 456 -17.51 0.33 -19.76
C ASN A 456 -16.11 0.88 -20.16
N ASN A 457 -15.99 2.21 -20.27
CA ASN A 457 -14.70 2.85 -20.57
C ASN A 457 -13.64 2.59 -19.48
N PHE A 458 -14.05 2.59 -18.21
CA PHE A 458 -13.17 2.28 -17.10
C PHE A 458 -12.65 0.84 -17.18
N LEU A 459 -13.53 -0.13 -17.43
CA LEU A 459 -13.18 -1.54 -17.55
C LEU A 459 -12.24 -1.79 -18.73
N GLU A 460 -12.46 -1.11 -19.86
CA GLU A 460 -11.56 -1.14 -21.01
C GLU A 460 -10.17 -0.59 -20.65
N SER A 461 -10.10 0.57 -19.99
CA SER A 461 -8.84 1.17 -19.54
C SER A 461 -8.09 0.27 -18.57
N VAL A 462 -8.78 -0.31 -17.58
CA VAL A 462 -8.16 -1.25 -16.63
C VAL A 462 -7.60 -2.48 -17.35
N THR A 463 -8.37 -3.07 -18.26
CA THR A 463 -8.01 -4.33 -18.92
C THR A 463 -6.86 -4.16 -19.91
N PHE A 464 -6.85 -3.10 -20.74
CA PHE A 464 -5.86 -2.94 -21.80
C PHE A 464 -4.71 -1.98 -21.49
N GLN A 465 -4.83 -1.16 -20.44
CA GLN A 465 -3.80 -0.19 -20.06
C GLN A 465 -3.20 -0.55 -18.69
N VAL A 466 -4.03 -0.63 -17.64
CA VAL A 466 -3.52 -0.78 -16.27
C VAL A 466 -2.91 -2.17 -16.04
N ILE A 467 -3.64 -3.25 -16.33
CA ILE A 467 -3.14 -4.62 -16.12
C ILE A 467 -1.86 -4.86 -16.92
N PRO A 468 -1.79 -4.56 -18.23
CA PRO A 468 -0.58 -4.84 -18.99
C PRO A 468 0.59 -3.96 -18.58
N MET A 469 0.35 -2.72 -18.12
CA MET A 469 1.40 -1.86 -17.58
C MET A 469 2.01 -2.45 -16.30
N LEU A 470 1.20 -3.06 -15.42
CA LEU A 470 1.71 -3.75 -14.24
C LEU A 470 2.52 -4.99 -14.62
N VAL A 471 2.06 -5.76 -15.62
CA VAL A 471 2.83 -6.91 -16.14
C VAL A 471 4.17 -6.45 -16.72
N ASP A 472 4.18 -5.41 -17.55
CA ASP A 472 5.39 -4.84 -18.14
C ASP A 472 6.39 -4.39 -17.07
N LEU A 473 5.91 -3.82 -15.97
CA LEU A 473 6.75 -3.45 -14.83
C LEU A 473 7.46 -4.67 -14.22
N PHE A 474 6.73 -5.76 -13.95
CA PHE A 474 7.35 -6.97 -13.40
C PHE A 474 8.33 -7.63 -14.38
N VAL A 475 7.98 -7.67 -15.67
CA VAL A 475 8.88 -8.16 -16.73
C VAL A 475 10.15 -7.31 -16.80
N ALA A 476 10.04 -5.98 -16.71
CA ALA A 476 11.19 -5.09 -16.73
C ALA A 476 12.12 -5.35 -15.54
N ILE A 477 11.59 -5.44 -14.32
CA ILE A 477 12.39 -5.75 -13.11
C ILE A 477 13.08 -7.12 -13.25
N GLY A 478 12.35 -8.14 -13.71
CA GLY A 478 12.91 -9.47 -13.93
C GLY A 478 14.01 -9.49 -15.00
N TYR A 479 13.84 -8.73 -16.08
CA TYR A 479 14.85 -8.60 -17.12
C TYR A 479 16.13 -7.92 -16.60
N PHE A 480 16.01 -6.82 -15.87
CA PHE A 480 17.17 -6.15 -15.26
C PHE A 480 17.90 -7.09 -14.30
N MET A 481 17.18 -7.89 -13.52
CA MET A 481 17.78 -8.85 -12.58
C MET A 481 18.63 -9.91 -13.28
N ILE A 482 18.17 -10.42 -14.43
CA ILE A 482 18.88 -11.47 -15.17
C ILE A 482 20.02 -10.89 -16.01
N LYS A 483 19.82 -9.74 -16.65
CA LYS A 483 20.77 -9.21 -17.66
C LYS A 483 21.82 -8.26 -17.07
N PHE A 484 21.43 -7.44 -16.09
CA PHE A 484 22.26 -6.36 -15.55
C PHE A 484 22.62 -6.56 -14.07
N ASP A 485 22.31 -7.71 -13.48
CA ASP A 485 22.53 -8.04 -12.06
C ASP A 485 21.47 -7.44 -11.10
N VAL A 486 21.41 -7.99 -9.89
CA VAL A 486 20.41 -7.70 -8.85
C VAL A 486 20.43 -6.23 -8.43
N TYR A 487 21.58 -5.54 -8.54
CA TYR A 487 21.70 -4.13 -8.21
C TYR A 487 20.81 -3.21 -9.02
N TYR A 488 20.83 -3.37 -10.34
CA TYR A 488 20.03 -2.54 -11.24
C TYR A 488 18.54 -2.83 -11.03
N ALA A 489 18.18 -4.10 -10.81
CA ALA A 489 16.82 -4.47 -10.48
C ALA A 489 16.33 -3.81 -9.18
N LEU A 490 17.17 -3.77 -8.14
CA LEU A 490 16.84 -3.14 -6.86
C LEU A 490 16.61 -1.64 -7.03
N ILE A 491 17.50 -0.92 -7.72
CA ILE A 491 17.37 0.53 -7.93
C ILE A 491 16.09 0.84 -8.71
N VAL A 492 15.84 0.12 -9.80
CA VAL A 492 14.62 0.29 -10.63
C VAL A 492 13.36 0.01 -9.81
N ALA A 493 13.36 -1.04 -8.99
CA ALA A 493 12.23 -1.37 -8.12
C ALA A 493 11.99 -0.26 -7.08
N VAL A 494 13.05 0.26 -6.46
CA VAL A 494 12.98 1.33 -5.45
C VAL A 494 12.40 2.61 -6.04
N VAL A 495 12.96 3.08 -7.16
CA VAL A 495 12.50 4.31 -7.83
C VAL A 495 11.05 4.16 -8.29
N THR A 496 10.71 3.00 -8.88
CA THR A 496 9.35 2.76 -9.37
C THR A 496 8.34 2.71 -8.23
N PHE A 497 8.68 2.07 -7.12
CA PHE A 497 7.83 2.03 -5.94
C PHE A 497 7.51 3.45 -5.44
N TRP A 498 8.53 4.29 -5.26
CA TRP A 498 8.34 5.68 -4.80
C TRP A 498 7.51 6.50 -5.77
N TYR A 499 7.76 6.34 -7.08
CA TYR A 499 6.97 6.99 -8.12
C TYR A 499 5.48 6.62 -8.01
N ILE A 500 5.15 5.33 -7.89
CA ILE A 500 3.78 4.85 -7.77
C ILE A 500 3.14 5.37 -6.46
N TYR A 501 3.85 5.26 -5.34
CA TYR A 501 3.36 5.71 -4.03
C TYR A 501 3.02 7.20 -4.04
N LEU A 502 3.95 8.06 -4.46
CA LEU A 502 3.74 9.50 -4.52
C LEU A 502 2.61 9.87 -5.49
N THR A 503 2.53 9.18 -6.63
CA THR A 503 1.46 9.40 -7.62
C THR A 503 0.09 9.08 -7.05
N ILE A 504 -0.06 7.96 -6.33
CA ILE A 504 -1.32 7.57 -5.69
C ILE A 504 -1.72 8.59 -4.62
N ARG A 505 -0.78 8.99 -3.75
CA ARG A 505 -1.03 9.99 -2.69
C ARG A 505 -1.47 11.33 -3.27
N MET A 506 -0.76 11.82 -4.29
CA MET A 506 -1.16 13.04 -4.99
C MET A 506 -2.50 12.88 -5.71
N ALA A 507 -2.79 11.72 -6.30
CA ALA A 507 -4.07 11.47 -6.95
C ALA A 507 -5.24 11.48 -5.96
N GLN A 508 -5.08 10.84 -4.79
CA GLN A 508 -6.07 10.86 -3.71
C GLN A 508 -6.32 12.28 -3.20
N TRP A 509 -5.26 13.04 -2.96
CA TRP A 509 -5.38 14.44 -2.54
C TRP A 509 -6.11 15.29 -3.58
N ARG A 510 -5.74 15.17 -4.87
CA ARG A 510 -6.41 15.88 -5.97
C ARG A 510 -7.88 15.45 -6.15
N ALA A 511 -8.22 14.19 -5.89
CA ALA A 511 -9.58 13.70 -6.02
C ALA A 511 -10.53 14.40 -5.03
N GLU A 512 -10.08 14.63 -3.80
CA GLU A 512 -10.86 15.34 -2.79
C GLU A 512 -11.08 16.81 -3.18
N ILE A 513 -10.03 17.49 -3.66
CA ILE A 513 -10.15 18.87 -4.17
C ILE A 513 -11.15 18.93 -5.34
N ARG A 514 -11.06 17.98 -6.27
CA ARG A 514 -11.98 17.91 -7.41
C ARG A 514 -13.42 17.64 -6.97
N ARG A 515 -13.63 16.88 -5.90
CA ARG A 515 -14.96 16.64 -5.33
C ARG A 515 -15.56 17.93 -4.78
N GLN A 516 -14.77 18.70 -4.03
CA GLN A 516 -15.20 20.00 -3.49
C GLN A 516 -15.57 20.96 -4.61
N MET A 517 -14.73 21.04 -5.64
CA MET A 517 -15.01 21.81 -6.86
C MET A 517 -16.36 21.41 -7.48
N VAL A 518 -16.59 20.11 -7.72
CA VAL A 518 -17.84 19.62 -8.34
C VAL A 518 -19.07 19.87 -7.46
N ASN A 519 -18.92 19.90 -6.13
CA ASN A 519 -20.03 20.23 -5.24
C ASN A 519 -20.40 21.72 -5.32
N SER A 520 -19.41 22.60 -5.25
CA SER A 520 -19.63 24.04 -5.40
C SER A 520 -20.17 24.39 -6.79
N ASP A 521 -19.73 23.71 -7.84
CA ASP A 521 -20.24 23.91 -9.21
C ASP A 521 -21.75 23.60 -9.31
N ARG A 522 -22.21 22.56 -8.60
CA ARG A 522 -23.65 22.25 -8.51
C ARG A 522 -24.44 23.30 -7.74
N GLU A 523 -23.86 23.89 -6.70
CA GLU A 523 -24.49 24.97 -5.95
C GLU A 523 -24.64 26.22 -6.84
N VAL A 524 -23.61 26.55 -7.62
CA VAL A 524 -23.67 27.62 -8.62
C VAL A 524 -24.78 27.35 -9.65
N ASP A 525 -24.86 26.14 -10.19
CA ASP A 525 -25.93 25.78 -11.13
C ASP A 525 -27.33 25.86 -10.51
N ALA A 526 -27.48 25.48 -9.24
CA ALA A 526 -28.74 25.59 -8.52
C ALA A 526 -29.19 27.05 -8.35
N VAL A 527 -28.27 27.94 -7.94
CA VAL A 527 -28.53 29.38 -7.79
C VAL A 527 -28.83 30.03 -9.14
N LYS A 528 -28.10 29.65 -10.20
CA LYS A 528 -28.35 30.13 -11.57
C LYS A 528 -29.75 29.72 -12.05
N ASN A 529 -30.16 28.49 -11.79
CA ASN A 529 -31.49 28.03 -12.18
C ASN A 529 -32.58 28.76 -11.37
N ASP A 530 -32.38 28.96 -10.07
CA ASP A 530 -33.34 29.67 -9.21
C ASP A 530 -33.52 31.14 -9.64
N SER A 531 -32.44 31.81 -10.03
CA SER A 531 -32.52 33.19 -10.54
C SER A 531 -33.22 33.29 -11.89
N MET A 532 -33.10 32.28 -12.76
CA MET A 532 -33.84 32.21 -14.02
C MET A 532 -35.32 31.91 -13.81
N VAL A 533 -35.66 31.00 -12.89
CA VAL A 533 -37.06 30.66 -12.58
C VAL A 533 -37.75 31.83 -11.87
N SER A 534 -37.06 32.49 -10.95
CA SER A 534 -37.56 33.63 -10.18
C SER A 534 -37.28 34.97 -10.87
N TYR A 535 -37.22 34.99 -12.21
CA TYR A 535 -36.83 36.17 -13.00
C TYR A 535 -37.69 37.40 -12.67
N GLU A 536 -39.00 37.23 -12.52
CA GLU A 536 -39.92 38.31 -12.19
C GLU A 536 -39.57 38.95 -10.84
N THR A 537 -39.40 38.14 -9.79
CA THR A 537 -39.01 38.61 -8.45
C THR A 537 -37.69 39.35 -8.48
N VAL A 538 -36.67 38.82 -9.16
CA VAL A 538 -35.35 39.47 -9.27
C VAL A 538 -35.46 40.84 -9.94
N LYS A 539 -36.34 40.99 -10.95
CA LYS A 539 -36.61 42.26 -11.64
C LYS A 539 -37.47 43.25 -10.85
N TYR A 540 -38.30 42.77 -9.92
CA TYR A 540 -39.11 43.66 -9.10
C TYR A 540 -38.33 44.32 -7.95
N PHE A 541 -37.28 43.67 -7.44
CA PHE A 541 -36.53 44.13 -6.27
C PHE A 541 -35.16 44.77 -6.59
N ASN A 542 -34.85 44.96 -7.88
CA ASN A 542 -33.62 45.59 -8.38
C ASN A 542 -33.97 46.52 -9.54
#